data_AF-A0A383EDG3-F1
#
_entry.id   AF-A0A383EDG3-F1
#
_cell.length_a   1.000
_cell.length_b   1.000
_cell.length_c   1.000
_cell.angle_alpha   90.00
_cell.angle_beta   90.00
_cell.angle_gamma   90.00
#
_symmetry.space_group_name_H-M   'P 1'
#
loop_
_entity.id
_entity.type
_entity.pdbx_description
1 polymer ?
#
loop_
_entity_poly.entity_id
_entity_poly.type
_entity_poly.pdbx_seq_one_letter_code
_entity_poly.pdbx_strand_id
1 'polypeptide(L)'
;MVGKYSILEPIDVKKHAEDLYKNYSKDKKNLIWTYLPYGPFKNINLFKKWLRSFCLNNDPFFYVIYSKGHKTFCGMASYLRITPEHGNIEVGHINYSPLLQNTVEGTEAMYLMMKNAFDKLGHRRYEWKCNNLNLESKKAA
;
A
#
# COMPACT_ATOMS: atom_id res chain seq x y z
N MET A 1 -5.78 0.97 11.65
CA MET A 1 -5.21 2.28 12.03
C MET A 1 -6.11 3.38 11.50
N VAL A 2 -6.55 4.31 12.35
CA VAL A 2 -7.48 5.40 11.97
C VAL A 2 -6.75 6.73 12.09
N GLY A 3 -6.62 7.46 10.98
CA GLY A 3 -6.08 8.81 10.93
C GLY A 3 -7.17 9.88 10.87
N LYS A 4 -6.76 11.12 10.63
CA LYS A 4 -7.66 12.25 10.37
C LYS A 4 -8.27 12.16 8.98
N TYR A 5 -7.46 11.89 7.95
CA TYR A 5 -7.86 11.91 6.54
C TYR A 5 -8.01 10.50 5.92
N SER A 6 -7.36 9.50 6.49
CA SER A 6 -7.25 8.14 5.97
C SER A 6 -7.56 7.09 7.04
N ILE A 7 -7.94 5.89 6.59
CA ILE A 7 -8.07 4.70 7.43
C ILE A 7 -7.29 3.57 6.75
N LEU A 8 -6.44 2.90 7.51
CA LEU A 8 -5.70 1.73 7.06
C LEU A 8 -6.24 0.51 7.80
N GLU A 9 -6.63 -0.51 7.05
CA GLU A 9 -7.10 -1.77 7.61
C GLU A 9 -6.48 -2.97 6.89
N PRO A 10 -6.29 -4.11 7.58
CA PRO A 10 -5.77 -5.32 6.94
C PRO A 10 -6.62 -5.69 5.73
N ILE A 11 -5.97 -6.19 4.68
CA ILE A 11 -6.68 -6.51 3.45
C ILE A 11 -7.73 -7.60 3.62
N ASP A 12 -8.92 -7.35 3.09
CA ASP A 12 -10.03 -8.26 2.93
C ASP A 12 -10.46 -8.23 1.45
N VAL A 13 -10.30 -9.36 0.76
CA VAL A 13 -10.53 -9.45 -0.69
C VAL A 13 -12.00 -9.20 -1.05
N LYS A 14 -12.96 -9.57 -0.19
CA LYS A 14 -14.38 -9.35 -0.45
C LYS A 14 -14.73 -7.88 -0.30
N LYS A 15 -14.16 -7.20 0.71
CA LYS A 15 -14.42 -5.80 1.02
C LYS A 15 -13.70 -4.83 0.07
N HIS A 16 -12.45 -5.10 -0.28
CA HIS A 16 -11.56 -4.08 -0.87
C HIS A 16 -11.35 -4.21 -2.37
N ALA A 17 -11.46 -5.42 -2.93
CA ALA A 17 -10.95 -5.68 -4.28
C ALA A 17 -11.64 -4.83 -5.35
N GLU A 18 -12.92 -4.53 -5.20
CA GLU A 18 -13.70 -3.79 -6.21
C GLU A 18 -13.31 -2.32 -6.27
N ASP A 19 -13.23 -1.66 -5.11
CA ASP A 19 -12.79 -0.27 -5.00
C ASP A 19 -11.34 -0.11 -5.46
N LEU A 20 -10.45 -0.99 -5.00
CA LEU A 20 -9.04 -0.99 -5.41
C LEU A 20 -8.90 -1.13 -6.93
N TYR A 21 -9.54 -2.15 -7.52
CA TYR A 21 -9.47 -2.38 -8.95
C TYR A 21 -10.06 -1.21 -9.75
N LYS A 22 -11.22 -0.68 -9.32
CA LYS A 22 -11.88 0.48 -9.94
C LYS A 22 -10.97 1.71 -9.93
N ASN A 23 -10.33 2.00 -8.80
CA ASN A 23 -9.46 3.17 -8.66
C ASN A 23 -8.12 2.97 -9.38
N TYR A 24 -7.54 1.78 -9.38
CA TYR A 24 -6.35 1.46 -10.20
C TYR A 24 -6.63 1.55 -11.70
N SER A 25 -7.82 1.15 -12.15
CA SER A 25 -8.24 1.22 -13.56
C SER A 25 -8.42 2.66 -14.08
N LYS A 26 -8.33 3.68 -13.22
CA LYS A 26 -8.26 5.09 -13.64
C LYS A 26 -6.92 5.43 -14.29
N ASP A 27 -5.86 4.70 -13.96
CA ASP A 27 -4.59 4.79 -14.67
C ASP A 27 -4.66 4.02 -15.99
N LYS A 28 -5.05 4.72 -17.06
CA LYS A 28 -5.17 4.13 -18.40
C LYS A 28 -3.83 3.71 -19.02
N LYS A 29 -2.72 4.24 -18.49
CA LYS A 29 -1.37 3.95 -18.99
C LYS A 29 -0.67 2.84 -18.19
N ASN A 30 -1.28 2.36 -17.11
CA ASN A 30 -0.72 1.33 -16.22
C ASN A 30 0.65 1.71 -15.62
N LEU A 31 0.93 3.01 -15.48
CA LEU A 31 2.15 3.56 -14.88
C LEU A 31 2.30 3.18 -13.40
N ILE A 32 1.20 3.01 -12.66
CA ILE A 32 1.26 2.61 -11.23
C ILE A 32 1.90 1.23 -11.03
N TRP A 33 1.98 0.41 -12.08
CA TRP A 33 2.57 -0.92 -12.06
C TRP A 33 4.03 -0.95 -12.54
N THR A 34 4.55 0.12 -13.14
CA THR A 34 5.84 0.15 -13.85
C THR A 34 7.02 -0.38 -13.02
N TYR A 35 7.00 -0.15 -11.70
CA TYR A 35 8.07 -0.55 -10.79
C TYR A 35 7.63 -1.58 -9.75
N LEU A 36 6.46 -2.20 -9.94
CA LEU A 36 5.98 -3.30 -9.11
C LEU A 36 6.24 -4.62 -9.84
N PRO A 37 6.56 -5.71 -9.12
CA PRO A 37 6.86 -7.01 -9.74
C PRO A 37 5.60 -7.75 -10.24
N TYR A 38 4.45 -7.06 -10.27
CA TYR A 38 3.15 -7.61 -10.59
C TYR A 38 2.24 -6.55 -11.22
N GLY A 39 1.14 -7.02 -11.79
CA GLY A 39 0.21 -6.18 -12.55
C GLY A 39 0.79 -5.80 -13.93
N PRO A 40 0.05 -5.00 -14.71
CA PRO A 40 -1.37 -4.69 -14.52
C PRO A 40 -2.25 -5.95 -14.63
N PHE A 41 -3.48 -5.89 -14.09
CA PHE A 41 -4.44 -6.99 -14.14
C PHE A 41 -5.50 -6.72 -15.20
N LYS A 42 -5.75 -7.68 -16.10
CA LYS A 42 -6.70 -7.51 -17.22
C LYS A 42 -8.17 -7.41 -16.79
N ASN A 43 -8.52 -7.99 -15.65
CA ASN A 43 -9.87 -7.97 -15.10
C ASN A 43 -9.86 -8.15 -13.58
N ILE A 44 -11.00 -7.85 -12.95
CA ILE A 44 -11.20 -7.97 -11.51
C ILE A 44 -10.98 -9.39 -10.98
N ASN A 45 -11.25 -10.43 -11.76
CA ASN A 45 -11.08 -11.82 -11.31
C ASN A 45 -9.60 -12.18 -11.17
N LEU A 46 -8.75 -11.75 -12.11
CA LEU A 46 -7.30 -11.91 -12.01
C LEU A 46 -6.72 -11.11 -10.84
N PHE A 47 -7.24 -9.90 -10.60
CA PHE A 47 -6.84 -9.10 -9.44
C PHE A 47 -7.24 -9.78 -8.11
N LYS A 48 -8.50 -10.21 -7.97
CA LYS A 48 -8.99 -10.97 -6.81
C LYS A 48 -8.18 -12.26 -6.58
N LYS A 49 -7.81 -12.96 -7.66
CA LYS A 49 -6.94 -14.15 -7.58
C LYS A 49 -5.57 -13.82 -7.01
N TRP A 50 -4.93 -12.76 -7.50
CA TRP A 50 -3.63 -12.29 -7.00
C TRP A 50 -3.69 -11.88 -5.53
N LEU A 51 -4.72 -11.10 -5.13
CA LEU A 51 -4.90 -10.70 -3.73
C LEU A 51 -4.96 -11.90 -2.79
N ARG A 52 -5.71 -12.95 -3.16
CA ARG A 52 -5.81 -14.17 -2.36
C ARG A 52 -4.51 -14.96 -2.29
N SER A 53 -3.74 -15.00 -3.38
CA SER A 53 -2.51 -15.79 -3.43
C SER A 53 -1.32 -15.10 -2.74
N PHE A 54 -1.27 -13.77 -2.75
CA PHE A 54 -0.07 -13.03 -2.34
C PHE A 54 -0.28 -12.12 -1.13
N CYS A 55 -1.47 -11.49 -1.01
CA CYS A 55 -1.67 -10.41 -0.05
C CYS A 55 -2.23 -10.84 1.32
N LEU A 56 -2.56 -12.11 1.51
CA LEU A 56 -3.10 -12.66 2.76
C LEU A 56 -2.03 -13.26 3.68
N ASN A 57 -0.75 -13.08 3.35
CA ASN A 57 0.36 -13.57 4.17
C ASN A 57 0.68 -12.60 5.32
N ASN A 58 1.46 -13.08 6.30
CA ASN A 58 1.94 -12.26 7.41
C ASN A 58 3.22 -11.48 7.06
N ASP A 59 3.94 -11.89 6.01
CA ASP A 59 5.07 -11.15 5.43
C ASP A 59 5.10 -11.45 3.92
N PRO A 60 4.73 -10.50 3.05
CA PRO A 60 4.29 -9.13 3.39
C PRO A 60 2.89 -9.08 4.03
N PHE A 61 2.72 -8.26 5.07
CA PHE A 61 1.43 -7.95 5.69
C PHE A 61 0.80 -6.71 5.05
N PHE A 62 -0.33 -6.87 4.36
CA PHE A 62 -0.96 -5.80 3.59
C PHE A 62 -2.04 -5.02 4.34
N TYR A 63 -1.94 -3.70 4.25
CA TYR A 63 -3.00 -2.75 4.57
C TYR A 63 -3.60 -2.17 3.28
N VAL A 64 -4.90 -1.90 3.34
CA VAL A 64 -5.63 -1.14 2.32
C VAL A 64 -5.93 0.25 2.88
N ILE A 65 -5.77 1.26 2.02
CA ILE A 65 -5.92 2.68 2.37
C ILE A 65 -7.28 3.17 1.88
N TYR A 66 -8.12 3.56 2.82
CA TYR A 66 -9.36 4.27 2.59
C TYR A 66 -9.13 5.78 2.70
N SER A 67 -9.45 6.53 1.64
CA SER A 67 -9.51 7.99 1.72
C SER A 67 -10.88 8.43 2.24
N LYS A 68 -10.91 9.21 3.32
CA LYS A 68 -12.17 9.78 3.82
C LYS A 68 -12.70 10.88 2.90
N GLY A 69 -11.81 11.68 2.28
CA GLY A 69 -12.19 12.72 1.32
C GLY A 69 -12.89 12.15 0.09
N HIS A 70 -12.37 11.05 -0.45
CA HIS A 70 -12.91 10.40 -1.64
C HIS A 70 -13.91 9.27 -1.37
N LYS A 71 -14.04 8.87 -0.09
CA LYS A 71 -14.97 7.83 0.39
C LYS A 71 -14.83 6.49 -0.33
N THR A 72 -13.59 6.04 -0.55
CA THR A 72 -13.30 4.79 -1.27
C THR A 72 -11.93 4.25 -0.91
N PHE A 73 -11.71 2.94 -1.09
CA PHE A 73 -10.38 2.34 -1.02
C PHE A 73 -9.58 2.62 -2.29
N CYS A 74 -8.43 3.28 -2.13
CA CYS A 74 -7.71 3.85 -3.27
C CYS A 74 -6.19 3.62 -3.25
N GLY A 75 -5.71 2.73 -2.38
CA GLY A 75 -4.34 2.28 -2.40
C GLY A 75 -4.09 1.12 -1.45
N MET A 76 -2.89 0.56 -1.52
CA MET A 76 -2.40 -0.46 -0.60
C MET A 76 -0.92 -0.21 -0.29
N ALA A 77 -0.49 -0.71 0.86
CA ALA A 77 0.91 -0.76 1.26
C ALA A 77 1.08 -1.93 2.22
N SER A 78 2.31 -2.41 2.40
CA SER A 78 2.60 -3.55 3.26
C SER A 78 3.76 -3.28 4.19
N TYR A 79 3.76 -3.98 5.32
CA TYR A 79 5.01 -4.28 5.99
C TYR A 79 5.61 -5.56 5.41
N LEU A 80 6.92 -5.59 5.21
CA LEU A 80 7.62 -6.76 4.72
C LEU A 80 9.04 -6.84 5.30
N ARG A 81 9.69 -7.99 5.11
CA ARG A 81 11.04 -8.27 5.64
C ARG A 81 11.12 -8.01 7.14
N ILE A 82 10.09 -8.46 7.84
CA ILE A 82 9.91 -8.20 9.27
C ILE A 82 10.90 -9.07 10.03
N THR A 83 11.81 -8.44 10.77
CA THR A 83 12.83 -9.12 11.59
C THR A 83 12.74 -8.60 13.02
N PRO A 84 11.83 -9.15 13.84
CA PRO A 84 11.57 -8.66 15.20
C PRO A 84 12.80 -8.67 16.10
N GLU A 85 13.64 -9.71 16.01
CA GLU A 85 14.89 -9.85 16.79
C GLU A 85 15.86 -8.69 16.56
N HIS A 86 15.84 -8.08 15.38
CA HIS A 86 16.69 -6.94 15.02
C HIS A 86 15.93 -5.60 15.05
N GLY A 87 14.63 -5.62 15.36
CA GLY A 87 13.77 -4.44 15.32
C GLY A 87 13.70 -3.80 13.93
N ASN A 88 13.79 -4.57 12.85
CA ASN A 88 13.74 -4.06 11.48
C ASN A 88 12.40 -4.41 10.81
N ILE A 89 11.85 -3.44 10.08
CA ILE A 89 10.65 -3.59 9.29
C ILE A 89 10.75 -2.69 8.06
N GLU A 90 10.29 -3.18 6.91
CA GLU A 90 10.23 -2.40 5.69
C GLU A 90 8.79 -2.01 5.39
N VAL A 91 8.58 -0.80 4.85
CA VAL A 91 7.37 -0.47 4.11
C VAL A 91 7.60 -0.64 2.62
N GLY A 92 6.70 -1.36 1.97
CA GLY A 92 6.83 -1.67 0.56
C GLY A 92 5.53 -2.16 -0.04
N HIS A 93 5.60 -2.58 -1.31
CA HIS A 93 4.41 -2.83 -2.12
C HIS A 93 3.40 -1.68 -2.08
N ILE A 94 3.92 -0.45 -1.99
CA ILE A 94 3.12 0.77 -1.97
C ILE A 94 2.56 0.95 -3.38
N ASN A 95 1.24 0.86 -3.50
CA ASN A 95 0.55 1.04 -4.76
C ASN A 95 -0.64 1.97 -4.57
N TYR A 96 -0.43 3.24 -4.91
CA TYR A 96 -1.44 4.29 -4.84
C TYR A 96 -2.13 4.42 -6.20
N SER A 97 -3.46 4.40 -6.20
CA SER A 97 -4.20 4.81 -7.39
C SER A 97 -3.93 6.29 -7.70
N PRO A 98 -4.18 6.77 -8.93
CA PRO A 98 -4.03 8.18 -9.27
C PRO A 98 -4.80 9.13 -8.34
N LEU A 99 -5.87 8.66 -7.72
CA LEU A 99 -6.69 9.44 -6.79
C LEU A 99 -6.01 9.66 -5.43
N LEU A 100 -5.06 8.81 -5.04
CA LEU A 100 -4.34 8.90 -3.75
C LEU A 100 -2.95 9.55 -3.88
N GLN A 101 -2.41 9.63 -5.10
CA GLN A 101 -1.09 10.20 -5.34
C GLN A 101 -1.08 11.71 -5.07
N ASN A 102 -0.04 12.20 -4.41
CA ASN A 102 0.13 13.61 -4.05
C ASN A 102 -1.04 14.21 -3.24
N THR A 103 -1.69 13.40 -2.40
CA THR A 103 -2.74 13.87 -1.48
C THR A 103 -2.32 13.77 -0.02
N VAL A 104 -3.01 14.52 0.85
CA VAL A 104 -2.79 14.47 2.30
C VAL A 104 -3.13 13.08 2.88
N GLU A 105 -4.10 12.37 2.31
CA GLU A 105 -4.42 10.98 2.66
C GLU A 105 -3.27 10.03 2.36
N GLY A 106 -2.61 10.21 1.21
CA GLY A 106 -1.46 9.39 0.82
C GLY A 106 -0.27 9.61 1.75
N THR A 107 0.00 10.85 2.14
CA THR A 107 1.02 11.19 3.14
C THR A 107 0.67 10.64 4.52
N GLU A 108 -0.58 10.84 4.96
CA GLU A 108 -1.03 10.37 6.28
C GLU A 108 -0.98 8.84 6.38
N ALA A 109 -1.30 8.12 5.31
CA ALA A 109 -1.18 6.66 5.29
C ALA A 109 0.24 6.19 5.63
N MET A 110 1.27 6.81 5.05
CA MET A 110 2.67 6.47 5.35
C MET A 110 3.06 6.90 6.77
N TYR A 111 2.59 8.07 7.23
CA TYR A 111 2.78 8.49 8.61
C TYR A 111 2.18 7.49 9.60
N LEU A 112 0.96 6.99 9.37
CA LEU A 112 0.30 6.01 10.24
C LEU A 112 1.08 4.69 10.30
N MET A 113 1.57 4.21 9.15
CA MET A 113 2.40 3.01 9.10
C MET A 113 3.73 3.20 9.83
N MET A 114 4.41 4.33 9.63
CA MET A 114 5.65 4.63 10.33
C MET A 114 5.43 4.77 11.84
N LYS A 115 4.41 5.53 12.25
CA LYS A 115 4.01 5.69 13.66
C LYS A 115 3.71 4.35 14.32
N ASN A 116 2.97 3.47 13.65
CA ASN A 116 2.66 2.16 14.19
C ASN A 116 3.91 1.28 14.34
N ALA A 117 4.83 1.33 13.37
CA ALA A 117 6.10 0.59 13.44
C ALA A 117 6.94 0.99 14.65
N PHE A 118 7.06 2.29 14.93
CA PHE A 118 7.82 2.79 16.08
C PHE A 118 7.05 2.71 17.40
N ASP A 119 5.86 3.32 17.49
CA ASP A 119 5.16 3.53 18.76
C ASP A 119 4.46 2.28 19.30
N LYS A 120 4.02 1.37 18.41
CA LYS A 120 3.21 0.21 18.79
C LYS A 120 3.94 -1.11 18.67
N LEU A 121 4.70 -1.27 17.59
CA LEU A 121 5.44 -2.51 17.32
C LEU A 121 6.86 -2.47 17.89
N GLY A 122 7.38 -1.28 18.26
CA GLY A 122 8.69 -1.15 18.90
C GLY A 122 9.88 -1.40 17.97
N HIS A 123 9.68 -1.33 16.64
CA HIS A 123 10.79 -1.43 15.70
C HIS A 123 11.73 -0.23 15.83
N ARG A 124 13.01 -0.44 15.56
CA ARG A 124 14.07 0.57 15.62
C ARG A 124 14.47 1.09 14.25
N ARG A 125 14.18 0.33 13.19
CA ARG A 125 14.50 0.66 11.80
C ARG A 125 13.28 0.47 10.92
N TYR A 126 12.95 1.52 10.18
CA TYR A 126 11.87 1.56 9.19
C TYR A 126 12.50 1.78 7.81
N GLU A 127 12.43 0.79 6.94
CA GLU A 127 13.07 0.83 5.63
C GLU A 127 12.09 1.24 4.53
N TRP A 128 12.58 2.00 3.55
CA TRP A 128 11.92 2.24 2.27
C TRP A 128 12.89 1.87 1.15
N LYS A 129 12.45 1.04 0.20
CA LYS A 129 13.25 0.67 -0.98
C LYS A 129 12.43 0.90 -2.24
N CYS A 130 13.09 1.44 -3.26
CA CYS A 130 12.48 1.63 -4.57
C CYS A 130 13.49 1.37 -5.69
N ASN A 131 12.98 1.10 -6.89
CA ASN A 131 13.81 1.02 -8.09
C ASN A 131 14.55 2.36 -8.30
N ASN A 132 15.83 2.33 -8.67
CA ASN A 132 16.62 3.55 -8.86
C ASN A 132 16.07 4.47 -9.98
N LEU A 133 15.34 3.90 -10.96
CA LEU A 133 14.68 4.67 -12.02
C LEU A 133 13.35 5.30 -11.57
N ASN A 134 12.81 4.89 -10.41
CA ASN A 134 11.59 5.46 -9.86
C ASN A 134 11.88 6.76 -9.09
N LEU A 135 12.08 7.86 -9.82
CA LEU A 135 12.40 9.17 -9.25
C LEU A 135 11.33 9.67 -8.28
N GLU A 136 10.05 9.41 -8.57
CA GLU A 136 8.94 9.87 -7.75
C GLU A 136 8.91 9.16 -6.40
N SER A 137 9.16 7.85 -6.37
CA SER A 137 9.31 7.14 -5.08
C SER A 137 10.56 7.59 -4.31
N LYS A 138 11.66 7.96 -4.98
CA LYS A 138 12.86 8.47 -4.30
C LYS A 138 12.62 9.82 -3.65
N LYS A 139 11.82 10.69 -4.26
CA LYS A 139 11.47 11.99 -3.68
C LYS A 139 10.50 11.87 -2.50
N ALA A 140 9.71 10.80 -2.47
CA ALA A 140 8.71 10.57 -1.44
C ALA A 140 9.28 9.95 -0.14
N ALA A 141 10.39 9.21 -0.25
CA ALA A 141 11.07 8.54 0.86
C ALA A 141 11.98 9.51 1.62
#